data_AF-A0A3B8WWU7-F1
#
_entry.id   AF-A0A3B8WWU7-F1
#
_cell.length_a   1.000
_cell.length_b   1.000
_cell.length_c   1.000
_cell.angle_alpha   90.00
_cell.angle_beta   90.00
_cell.angle_gamma   90.00
#
_symmetry.space_group_name_H-M   'P 1'
#
loop_
_entity.id
_entity.type
_entity.pdbx_description
1 polymer ?
#
loop_
_entity_poly.entity_id
_entity_poly.type
_entity_poly.pdbx_seq_one_letter_code
_entity_poly.pdbx_strand_id
1 'polypeptide(L)'
;EGCLRNVSLVLPERSVVNPDADAAVVGGNVETSQRIVDVLLSALGVAAASQGTMNNLVLAWPGAGQYYETIGGGSGATATSPGASGVQVHMTNTRITDPEVLEQRFPGVRLNRFAIRRDS
;
A
#
# COMPACT_ATOMS: atom_id res chain seq x y z
N GLU A 1 -2.48 -2.23 27.17
CA GLU A 1 -2.62 -3.40 26.28
C GLU A 1 -4.09 -3.67 26.01
N GLY A 2 -4.55 -3.43 24.78
CA GLY A 2 -5.95 -3.56 24.36
C GLY A 2 -6.21 -4.89 23.64
N CYS A 3 -6.65 -4.83 22.39
CA CYS A 3 -6.92 -6.01 21.55
C CYS A 3 -5.72 -6.96 21.40
N LEU A 4 -4.50 -6.48 21.62
CA LEU A 4 -3.27 -7.27 21.54
C LEU A 4 -2.95 -8.08 22.81
N ARG A 5 -3.68 -7.88 23.93
CA ARG A 5 -3.41 -8.59 25.19
C ARG A 5 -3.40 -10.12 25.02
N ASN A 6 -4.23 -10.64 24.12
CA ASN A 6 -4.36 -12.07 23.87
C ASN A 6 -3.58 -12.53 22.61
N VAL A 7 -2.67 -11.71 22.10
CA VAL A 7 -1.87 -12.02 20.91
C VAL A 7 -0.44 -12.26 21.34
N SER A 8 0.06 -13.47 21.09
CA SER A 8 1.49 -13.77 21.24
C SER A 8 2.21 -13.47 19.94
N LEU A 9 3.18 -12.55 19.98
CA LEU A 9 4.02 -12.22 18.83
C LEU A 9 5.30 -13.06 18.88
N VAL A 10 5.47 -13.96 17.91
CA VAL A 10 6.70 -14.73 17.71
C VAL A 10 7.41 -14.14 16.51
N LEU A 11 8.50 -13.42 16.74
CA LEU A 11 9.24 -12.71 15.71
C LEU A 11 10.67 -13.27 15.63
N PRO A 12 10.95 -14.21 14.70
CA PRO A 12 12.28 -14.81 14.58
C PRO A 12 13.35 -13.73 14.36
N GLU A 13 14.47 -13.83 15.05
CA GLU A 13 15.61 -12.92 14.86
C GLU A 13 16.08 -12.96 13.40
N ARG A 14 16.57 -11.80 12.91
CA ARG A 14 17.10 -11.64 11.55
C ARG A 14 16.12 -12.04 10.44
N SER A 15 14.84 -11.77 10.66
CA SER A 15 13.78 -12.07 9.69
C SER A 15 13.21 -10.80 9.07
N VAL A 16 12.37 -10.94 8.04
CA VAL A 16 11.71 -9.80 7.38
C VAL A 16 10.82 -8.99 8.33
N VAL A 17 10.37 -9.59 9.44
CA VAL A 17 9.52 -8.96 10.46
C VAL A 17 10.28 -8.57 11.73
N ASN A 18 11.55 -8.96 11.85
CA ASN A 18 12.45 -8.59 12.93
C ASN A 18 13.89 -8.54 12.39
N PRO A 19 14.19 -7.54 11.55
CA PRO A 19 15.50 -7.40 10.92
C PRO A 19 16.52 -6.80 11.91
N ASP A 20 17.81 -6.98 11.63
CA ASP A 20 18.87 -6.35 12.39
C ASP A 20 18.86 -4.81 12.22
N ALA A 21 19.45 -4.09 13.17
CA ALA A 21 19.41 -2.62 13.21
C ALA A 21 20.11 -1.93 12.02
N ASP A 22 21.00 -2.65 11.33
CA ASP A 22 21.72 -2.20 10.14
C ASP A 22 21.01 -2.56 8.83
N ALA A 23 19.91 -3.33 8.89
CA ALA A 23 19.17 -3.73 7.71
C ALA A 23 18.37 -2.57 7.11
N ALA A 24 18.27 -2.54 5.77
CA ALA A 24 17.42 -1.59 5.06
C ALA A 24 15.94 -1.96 5.21
N VAL A 25 15.16 -1.10 5.88
CA VAL A 25 13.74 -1.36 6.22
C VAL A 25 12.75 -0.38 5.58
N VAL A 26 13.18 0.41 4.58
CA VAL A 26 12.34 1.43 3.94
C VAL A 26 11.03 0.86 3.38
N GLY A 27 11.06 -0.39 2.92
CA GLY A 27 9.91 -1.12 2.39
C GLY A 27 8.94 -1.68 3.43
N GLY A 28 9.22 -1.54 4.73
CA GLY A 28 8.51 -2.24 5.79
C GLY A 28 7.01 -1.97 5.79
N ASN A 29 6.61 -0.69 5.83
CA ASN A 29 5.19 -0.35 5.79
C ASN A 29 4.56 -0.65 4.43
N VAL A 30 5.30 -0.35 3.35
CA VAL A 30 4.75 -0.31 2.00
C VAL A 30 4.57 -1.68 1.37
N GLU A 31 5.45 -2.64 1.67
CA GLU A 31 5.40 -3.99 1.11
C GLU A 31 5.15 -5.03 2.21
N THR A 32 5.98 -5.05 3.25
CA THR A 32 5.96 -6.11 4.26
C THR A 32 4.66 -6.10 5.05
N SER A 33 4.27 -4.95 5.61
CA SER A 33 3.03 -4.83 6.40
C SER A 33 1.78 -5.09 5.56
N GLN A 34 1.75 -4.63 4.30
CA GLN A 34 0.66 -4.94 3.37
C GLN A 34 0.49 -6.46 3.19
N ARG A 35 1.59 -7.17 2.96
CA ARG A 35 1.59 -8.63 2.79
C ARG A 35 1.25 -9.39 4.07
N ILE A 36 1.69 -8.91 5.22
CA ILE A 36 1.33 -9.51 6.51
C ILE A 36 -0.19 -9.51 6.68
N VAL A 37 -0.87 -8.41 6.35
CA VAL A 37 -2.34 -8.34 6.45
C VAL A 37 -3.01 -9.35 5.52
N ASP A 38 -2.57 -9.46 4.26
CA ASP A 38 -3.10 -10.47 3.34
C ASP A 38 -2.95 -11.90 3.88
N VAL A 39 -1.77 -12.23 4.43
CA VAL A 39 -1.51 -13.55 4.99
C VAL A 39 -2.41 -13.82 6.20
N LEU A 40 -2.61 -12.84 7.08
CA LEU A 40 -3.51 -12.97 8.23
C LEU A 40 -4.97 -13.16 7.79
N LEU A 41 -5.45 -12.35 6.83
CA LEU A 41 -6.82 -12.47 6.32
C LEU A 41 -7.06 -13.80 5.60
N SER A 42 -6.06 -14.28 4.86
CA SER A 42 -6.08 -15.58 4.20
C SER A 42 -6.09 -16.73 5.20
N ALA A 43 -5.24 -16.67 6.25
CA ALA A 43 -5.20 -17.67 7.30
C ALA A 43 -6.52 -17.78 8.08
N LEU A 44 -7.25 -16.66 8.22
CA LEU A 44 -8.57 -16.61 8.84
C LEU A 44 -9.72 -16.92 7.87
N GLY A 45 -9.46 -17.05 6.57
CA GLY A 45 -10.48 -17.28 5.55
C GLY A 45 -11.47 -16.12 5.36
N VAL A 46 -11.06 -14.89 5.70
CA VAL A 46 -11.95 -13.71 5.71
C VAL A 46 -12.03 -13.04 4.35
N ALA A 47 -10.90 -12.92 3.66
CA ALA A 47 -10.80 -12.28 2.35
C ALA A 47 -9.63 -12.86 1.55
N ALA A 48 -9.73 -12.79 0.22
CA ALA A 48 -8.60 -13.01 -0.68
C ALA A 48 -7.55 -11.90 -0.52
N ALA A 49 -6.37 -12.12 -1.09
CA ALA A 49 -5.32 -11.10 -1.10
C ALA A 49 -5.75 -9.86 -1.89
N SER A 50 -5.39 -8.68 -1.39
CA SER A 50 -5.59 -7.40 -2.08
C SER A 50 -4.32 -6.98 -2.83
N GLN A 51 -4.30 -5.74 -3.33
CA GLN A 51 -3.07 -5.08 -3.74
C GLN A 51 -2.18 -4.80 -2.52
N GLY A 52 -1.41 -5.79 -2.11
CA GLY A 52 -0.51 -5.66 -0.97
C GLY A 52 0.85 -5.06 -1.32
N THR A 53 0.81 -3.99 -2.10
CA THR A 53 1.84 -2.96 -2.15
C THR A 53 1.14 -1.62 -1.91
N MET A 54 1.72 -0.76 -1.10
CA MET A 54 1.47 0.67 -1.21
C MET A 54 2.18 1.11 -2.49
N ASN A 55 1.48 1.07 -3.62
CA ASN A 55 2.05 1.40 -4.91
C ASN A 55 2.39 2.90 -4.96
N ASN A 56 3.64 3.21 -4.61
CA ASN A 56 4.12 4.58 -4.51
C ASN A 56 4.64 5.05 -5.85
N LEU A 57 4.12 6.18 -6.32
CA LEU A 57 4.71 6.95 -7.41
C LEU A 57 5.52 8.09 -6.79
N VAL A 58 6.84 8.06 -7.01
CA VAL A 58 7.74 9.12 -6.56
C VAL A 58 8.41 9.76 -7.77
N LEU A 59 8.26 11.07 -7.91
CA LEU A 59 8.92 11.87 -8.93
C LEU A 59 9.75 12.95 -8.24
N ALA A 60 10.97 13.17 -8.71
CA ALA A 60 11.83 14.23 -8.21
C ALA A 60 12.63 14.83 -9.35
N TRP A 61 12.73 16.15 -9.40
CA TRP A 61 13.58 16.84 -10.38
C TRP A 61 14.19 18.11 -9.77
N PRO A 62 15.36 18.55 -10.26
CA PRO A 62 16.01 19.74 -9.75
C PRO A 62 15.12 20.99 -9.85
N GLY A 63 15.01 21.73 -8.75
CA GLY A 63 14.30 23.02 -8.71
C GLY A 63 12.77 22.98 -8.60
N ALA A 64 12.12 21.81 -8.74
CA ALA A 64 10.66 21.70 -8.67
C ALA A 64 10.14 20.78 -7.54
N GLY A 65 11.05 20.23 -6.72
CA GLY A 65 10.69 19.49 -5.50
C GLY A 65 10.48 17.99 -5.71
N GLN A 66 9.83 17.36 -4.73
CA GLN A 66 9.50 15.93 -4.73
C GLN A 66 7.99 15.75 -4.71
N TYR A 67 7.47 14.90 -5.60
CA TYR A 67 6.11 14.41 -5.61
C TYR A 67 6.10 12.96 -5.12
N TYR A 68 5.20 12.67 -4.19
CA TYR A 68 4.96 11.33 -3.66
C TYR A 68 3.46 11.09 -3.65
N GLU A 69 3.03 9.99 -4.23
CA GLU A 69 1.63 9.60 -4.30
C GLU A 69 1.48 8.09 -4.11
N THR A 70 0.37 7.68 -3.53
CA THR A 70 -0.01 6.27 -3.43
C THR A 70 -1.14 5.98 -4.41
N ILE A 71 -0.97 5.00 -5.28
CA ILE A 71 -1.96 4.63 -6.29
C ILE A 71 -2.76 3.43 -5.78
N GLY A 72 -4.08 3.63 -5.64
CA GLY A 72 -5.00 2.56 -5.27
C GLY A 72 -5.15 1.48 -6.35
N GLY A 73 -5.76 0.37 -5.97
CA GLY A 73 -5.97 -0.78 -6.85
C GLY A 73 -7.03 -1.70 -6.28
N GLY A 74 -6.85 -3.02 -6.35
CA GLY A 74 -7.90 -3.98 -6.00
C GLY A 74 -7.90 -4.36 -4.52
N SER A 75 -9.07 -4.37 -3.89
CA SER A 75 -9.27 -5.11 -2.64
C SER A 75 -9.55 -6.58 -2.93
N GLY A 76 -9.16 -7.46 -2.02
CA GLY A 76 -9.53 -8.86 -2.06
C GLY A 76 -11.05 -9.03 -1.97
N ALA A 77 -11.57 -10.03 -2.68
CA ALA A 77 -12.96 -10.45 -2.54
C ALA A 77 -13.19 -11.20 -1.22
N THR A 78 -14.43 -11.24 -0.76
CA THR A 78 -14.85 -12.08 0.37
C THR A 78 -15.70 -13.25 -0.14
N ALA A 79 -16.11 -14.15 0.76
CA ALA A 79 -17.03 -15.23 0.42
C ALA A 79 -18.41 -14.75 -0.09
N THR A 80 -18.78 -13.49 0.16
CA THR A 80 -20.12 -12.95 -0.10
C THR A 80 -20.14 -11.77 -1.08
N SER A 81 -18.99 -11.19 -1.40
CA SER A 81 -18.91 -9.99 -2.24
C SER A 81 -17.62 -9.96 -3.07
N PRO A 82 -17.67 -9.42 -4.30
CA PRO A 82 -16.45 -9.06 -5.01
C PRO A 82 -15.67 -7.97 -4.26
N GLY A 83 -14.37 -7.88 -4.58
CA GLY A 83 -13.50 -6.80 -4.13
C GLY A 83 -13.82 -5.47 -4.83
N ALA A 84 -13.41 -4.37 -4.21
CA ALA A 84 -13.51 -3.03 -4.77
C ALA A 84 -12.31 -2.71 -5.68
N SER A 85 -12.55 -1.99 -6.76
CA SER A 85 -11.51 -1.55 -7.70
C SER A 85 -11.09 -0.10 -7.46
N GLY A 86 -9.79 0.18 -7.57
CA GLY A 86 -9.24 1.53 -7.50
C GLY A 86 -9.24 2.14 -6.09
N VAL A 87 -9.15 1.31 -5.05
CA VAL A 87 -9.18 1.73 -3.64
C VAL A 87 -7.83 1.58 -2.97
N GLN A 88 -7.61 2.37 -1.92
CA GLN A 88 -6.52 2.14 -0.98
C GLN A 88 -6.87 0.99 -0.04
N VAL A 89 -5.91 0.10 0.22
CA VAL A 89 -6.12 -1.12 1.04
C VAL A 89 -5.12 -1.24 2.17
N HIS A 90 -5.57 -1.88 3.24
CA HIS A 90 -4.88 -2.13 4.50
C HIS A 90 -4.07 -0.94 5.06
N MET A 91 -2.77 -0.89 4.80
CA MET A 91 -1.84 0.05 5.42
C MET A 91 -1.82 1.41 4.72
N THR A 92 -2.57 1.57 3.62
CA THR A 92 -2.67 2.83 2.89
C THR A 92 -3.84 3.68 3.39
N ASN A 93 -3.53 4.77 4.11
CA ASN A 93 -4.53 5.71 4.65
C ASN A 93 -4.42 7.09 4.01
N THR A 94 -4.53 7.13 2.69
CA THR A 94 -4.41 8.34 1.88
C THR A 94 -5.59 8.44 0.92
N ARG A 95 -5.78 9.63 0.37
CA ARG A 95 -6.63 9.85 -0.80
C ARG A 95 -5.74 10.35 -1.91
N ILE A 96 -5.94 9.86 -3.12
CA ILE A 96 -5.18 10.31 -4.28
C ILE A 96 -5.36 11.81 -4.50
N THR A 97 -4.28 12.50 -4.85
CA THR A 97 -4.29 13.91 -5.22
C THR A 97 -5.07 14.11 -6.52
N ASP A 98 -5.88 15.17 -6.59
CA ASP A 98 -6.57 15.51 -7.83
C ASP A 98 -5.56 15.79 -8.96
N PRO A 99 -5.76 15.25 -10.18
CA PRO A 99 -4.86 15.45 -11.31
C PRO A 99 -4.48 16.91 -11.59
N GLU A 100 -5.46 17.82 -11.49
CA GLU A 100 -5.23 19.25 -11.72
C GLU A 100 -4.24 19.85 -10.71
N VAL A 101 -4.29 19.38 -9.47
CA VAL A 101 -3.36 19.82 -8.41
C VAL A 101 -1.95 19.30 -8.67
N LEU A 102 -1.81 18.06 -9.17
CA LEU A 102 -0.52 17.52 -9.62
C LEU A 102 0.08 18.39 -10.73
N GLU A 103 -0.67 18.64 -11.80
CA GLU A 103 -0.16 19.42 -12.95
C GLU A 103 0.13 20.89 -12.58
N GLN A 104 -0.70 21.49 -11.72
CA GLN A 104 -0.50 22.86 -11.26
C GLN A 104 0.74 23.01 -10.38
N ARG A 105 0.95 22.09 -9.44
CA ARG A 105 2.08 22.15 -8.50
C ARG A 105 3.40 21.76 -9.13
N PHE A 106 3.36 21.01 -10.23
CA PHE A 106 4.55 20.45 -10.86
C PHE A 106 4.59 20.75 -12.37
N PRO A 107 4.96 22.00 -12.74
CA PRO A 107 5.03 22.42 -14.13
C PRO A 107 5.94 21.51 -14.97
N GLY A 108 5.41 21.02 -16.09
CA GLY A 108 6.11 20.09 -16.98
C GLY A 108 5.70 18.62 -16.77
N VAL A 109 5.00 18.29 -15.69
CA VAL A 109 4.29 17.02 -15.53
C VAL A 109 2.90 17.13 -16.15
N ARG A 110 2.50 16.14 -16.96
CA ARG A 110 1.14 16.01 -17.50
C ARG A 110 0.62 14.59 -17.30
N LEU A 111 -0.60 14.48 -16.80
CA LEU A 111 -1.29 13.23 -16.59
C LEU A 111 -2.15 12.91 -17.83
N ASN A 112 -1.64 12.02 -18.68
CA ASN A 112 -2.35 11.66 -19.90
C ASN A 112 -3.60 10.81 -19.66
N ARG A 113 -3.61 9.99 -18.60
CA ARG A 113 -4.72 9.09 -18.29
C ARG A 113 -4.75 8.73 -16.81
N PHE A 114 -5.92 8.89 -16.19
CA PHE A 114 -6.23 8.39 -14.86
C PHE A 114 -7.52 7.57 -14.91
N ALA A 115 -7.41 6.25 -14.76
CA ALA A 115 -8.53 5.34 -14.94
C ALA A 115 -8.27 3.97 -14.29
N ILE A 116 -9.36 3.25 -13.99
CA ILE A 116 -9.30 1.84 -13.60
C ILE A 116 -8.69 1.00 -14.75
N ARG A 117 -7.75 0.11 -14.41
CA ARG A 117 -7.20 -0.89 -15.34
C ARG A 117 -8.22 -2.02 -15.49
N ARG A 118 -8.71 -2.25 -16.71
CA ARG A 118 -9.63 -3.36 -17.00
C ARG A 118 -8.86 -4.67 -17.11
N ASP A 119 -9.52 -5.78 -16.77
CA ASP A 119 -8.98 -7.14 -16.82
C ASP A 119 -7.67 -7.30 -16.01
N SER A 120 -7.58 -6.56 -14.90
CA SER A 120 -6.48 -6.57 -13.94
C SER A 120 -6.66 -7.59 -12.84
#